data_AF-A0A0G4E5N9-F1
#
_entry.id   AF-A0A0G4E5N9-F1
#
_cell.length_a   1.000
_cell.length_b   1.000
_cell.length_c   1.000
_cell.angle_alpha   90.00
_cell.angle_beta   90.00
_cell.angle_gamma   90.00
#
_symmetry.space_group_name_H-M   'P 1'
#
loop_
_entity.id
_entity.type
_entity.pdbx_description
1 polymer ?
#
loop_
_entity_poly.entity_id
_entity_poly.type
_entity_poly.pdbx_seq_one_letter_code
_entity_poly.pdbx_strand_id
1 'polypeptide(L)'
;MIAALAARLGFVRTSTVKMYVEVAHSELKDQLQYAFSINKRLDEHRELISAIATKSSVFQQCPYHLEHAATQDDYLMRLFNIVHGCWPNPTTGTHPGSAVRPRPEFLRDCELPEYLSLSQGAAT
;
A
#
# COMPACT_ATOMS: atom_id res chain seq x y z
N MET A 1 -8.66 -6.07 48.35
CA MET A 1 -8.34 -4.77 48.97
C MET A 1 -7.55 -3.83 48.05
N ILE A 2 -6.46 -4.25 47.41
CA ILE A 2 -5.60 -3.36 46.60
C ILE A 2 -6.30 -2.76 45.36
N ALA A 3 -7.15 -3.53 44.67
CA ALA A 3 -7.84 -3.06 43.46
C ALA A 3 -8.85 -1.92 43.71
N ALA A 4 -9.54 -1.92 44.86
CA ALA A 4 -10.51 -0.89 45.22
C ALA A 4 -9.83 0.45 45.58
N LEU A 5 -8.61 0.38 46.13
CA LEU A 5 -7.80 1.56 46.42
C LEU A 5 -7.27 2.22 45.13
N ALA A 6 -6.83 1.41 44.16
CA ALA A 6 -6.34 1.89 42.86
C ALA A 6 -7.43 2.67 42.07
N ALA A 7 -8.67 2.20 42.09
CA ALA A 7 -9.80 2.87 41.45
C ALA A 7 -10.15 4.21 42.13
N ARG A 8 -10.12 4.27 43.47
CA ARG A 8 -10.35 5.52 44.23
C ARG A 8 -9.26 6.57 44.02
N LEU A 9 -8.06 6.13 43.64
CA LEU A 9 -6.91 6.99 43.33
C LEU A 9 -6.81 7.32 41.82
N GLY A 10 -7.78 6.89 41.00
CA GLY A 10 -7.84 7.24 39.57
C GLY A 10 -6.96 6.40 38.65
N PHE A 11 -6.37 5.30 39.13
CA PHE A 11 -5.55 4.42 38.28
C PHE A 11 -6.44 3.47 37.47
N VAL A 12 -6.40 3.62 36.14
CA VAL A 12 -7.06 2.71 35.20
C VAL A 12 -6.06 1.62 34.77
N ARG A 13 -6.48 0.36 34.77
CA ARG A 13 -5.70 -0.74 34.21
C ARG A 13 -5.76 -0.67 32.69
N THR A 14 -4.71 -0.19 32.04
CA THR A 14 -4.59 -0.24 30.58
C THR A 14 -4.08 -1.61 30.16
N SER A 15 -5.00 -2.47 29.73
CA SER A 15 -4.65 -3.68 28.99
C SER A 15 -4.30 -3.29 27.56
N THR A 16 -3.07 -3.62 27.14
CA THR A 16 -2.46 -3.42 25.81
C THR A 16 -1.67 -2.12 25.66
N VAL A 17 -0.36 -2.17 25.94
CA VAL A 17 0.59 -1.20 25.38
C VAL A 17 0.78 -1.58 23.93
N LYS A 18 0.07 -0.92 23.00
CA LYS A 18 0.53 -0.88 21.62
C LYS A 18 1.75 0.03 21.60
N MET A 19 2.94 -0.55 21.48
CA MET A 19 4.13 0.22 21.12
C MET A 19 3.91 0.75 19.71
N TYR A 20 3.51 2.01 19.61
CA TYR A 20 3.64 2.77 18.38
C TYR A 20 5.01 3.44 18.45
N VAL A 21 5.87 3.15 17.48
CA VAL A 21 7.09 3.94 17.28
C VAL A 21 6.69 5.11 16.41
N GLU A 22 6.81 6.33 16.94
CA GLU A 22 6.69 7.55 16.15
C GLU A 22 7.97 7.70 15.33
N VAL A 23 7.87 7.48 14.02
CA VAL A 23 8.99 7.67 13.07
C VAL A 23 8.74 8.97 12.30
N ALA A 24 9.78 9.79 12.17
CA ALA A 24 9.70 11.00 11.35
C ALA A 24 9.40 10.64 9.89
N HIS A 25 8.46 11.36 9.25
CA HIS A 25 8.05 11.08 7.88
C HIS A 25 9.22 11.13 6.88
N SER A 26 10.23 11.98 7.13
CA SER A 26 11.46 12.04 6.34
C SER A 26 12.27 10.74 6.42
N GLU A 27 12.46 10.19 7.62
CA GLU A 27 13.20 8.94 7.82
C GLU A 27 12.48 7.75 7.21
N LEU A 28 11.14 7.74 7.30
CA LEU A 28 10.30 6.75 6.63
C LEU A 28 10.49 6.79 5.10
N LYS A 29 10.52 7.99 4.50
CA LYS A 29 10.75 8.15 3.06
C LYS A 29 12.12 7.61 2.64
N ASP A 30 13.16 7.92 3.41
CA ASP A 30 14.52 7.47 3.09
C ASP A 30 14.64 5.95 3.18
N GLN A 31 14.05 5.33 4.22
CA GLN A 31 13.99 3.88 4.34
C GLN A 31 13.18 3.24 3.21
N LEU A 32 12.04 3.84 2.85
CA LEU A 32 11.21 3.36 1.75
C LEU A 32 11.86 3.58 0.39
N GLN A 33 12.77 4.53 0.20
CA GLN A 33 13.48 4.71 -1.06
C GLN A 33 14.85 4.00 -1.10
N TYR A 34 15.16 3.17 -0.11
CA TYR A 34 16.45 2.47 -0.03
C TYR A 34 16.70 1.54 -1.23
N ALA A 35 17.88 1.67 -1.85
CA ALA A 35 18.39 0.96 -3.04
C ALA A 35 17.60 1.21 -4.35
N PHE A 36 16.29 1.02 -4.34
CA PHE A 36 15.41 1.29 -5.47
C PHE A 36 14.21 2.12 -5.03
N SER A 37 13.92 3.18 -5.78
CA SER A 37 12.75 4.02 -5.52
C SER A 37 11.47 3.19 -5.59
N ILE A 38 10.47 3.56 -4.79
CA ILE A 38 9.16 2.88 -4.83
C ILE A 38 8.54 2.90 -6.23
N ASN A 39 8.80 3.96 -7.00
CA ASN A 39 8.40 4.11 -8.40
C ASN A 39 8.90 2.94 -9.24
N LYS A 40 10.21 2.67 -9.15
CA LYS A 40 10.85 1.62 -9.91
C LYS A 40 10.37 0.23 -9.49
N ARG A 41 10.18 0.00 -8.18
CA ARG A 41 9.65 -1.29 -7.68
C ARG A 41 8.22 -1.56 -8.14
N LEU A 42 7.36 -0.55 -8.10
CA LEU A 42 5.98 -0.66 -8.61
C LEU A 42 5.97 -0.91 -10.12
N ASP A 43 6.82 -0.21 -10.87
CA ASP A 43 6.97 -0.36 -12.31
C ASP A 43 7.47 -1.76 -12.72
N GLU A 44 8.54 -2.24 -12.08
CA GLU A 44 9.10 -3.58 -12.31
C GLU A 44 8.13 -4.70 -11.93
N HIS A 45 7.37 -4.53 -10.84
CA HIS A 45 6.30 -5.46 -10.46
C HIS A 45 5.26 -5.58 -11.58
N ARG A 46 4.76 -4.44 -12.07
CA ARG A 46 3.76 -4.39 -13.16
C ARG A 46 4.28 -4.98 -14.46
N GLU A 47 5.54 -4.73 -14.80
CA GLU A 47 6.21 -5.35 -15.95
C GLU A 47 6.30 -6.88 -15.80
N LEU A 48 6.75 -7.36 -14.66
CA LEU A 48 6.91 -8.79 -14.39
C LEU A 48 5.58 -9.54 -14.48
N ILE A 49 4.54 -9.07 -13.78
CA ILE A 49 3.23 -9.74 -13.80
C ILE A 49 2.59 -9.70 -15.19
N SER A 50 2.79 -8.62 -15.94
CA SER A 50 2.30 -8.52 -17.33
C SER A 50 3.02 -9.51 -18.23
N ALA A 51 4.34 -9.68 -18.06
CA ALA A 51 5.11 -10.67 -18.78
C ALA A 51 4.67 -12.10 -18.43
N ILE A 52 4.38 -12.40 -17.15
CA ILE A 52 3.85 -13.69 -16.71
C ILE A 52 2.48 -13.95 -17.33
N ALA A 53 1.56 -12.98 -17.27
CA ALA A 53 0.22 -13.10 -17.85
C ALA A 53 0.25 -13.31 -19.37
N THR A 54 1.21 -12.65 -20.06
CA THR A 54 1.34 -12.74 -21.52
C THR A 54 2.01 -14.05 -21.95
N LYS A 55 2.99 -14.55 -21.18
CA LYS A 55 3.81 -15.71 -21.56
C LYS A 55 3.35 -17.03 -20.93
N SER A 56 2.37 -17.00 -20.03
CA SER A 56 1.88 -18.19 -19.33
C SER A 56 0.40 -18.07 -18.97
N SER A 57 -0.25 -19.20 -18.72
CA SER A 57 -1.63 -19.27 -18.24
C SER A 57 -1.72 -19.46 -16.71
N VAL A 58 -0.63 -19.21 -15.97
CA VAL A 58 -0.55 -19.53 -14.53
C VAL A 58 -1.63 -18.83 -13.71
N PHE A 59 -1.97 -17.59 -14.06
CA PHE A 59 -3.03 -16.83 -13.39
C PHE A 59 -4.44 -17.36 -13.67
N GLN A 60 -4.66 -18.03 -14.81
CA GLN A 60 -5.92 -18.70 -15.13
C GLN A 60 -6.02 -20.06 -14.43
N GLN A 61 -4.90 -20.77 -14.32
CA GLN A 61 -4.84 -22.10 -13.71
C GLN A 61 -4.90 -22.05 -12.17
N CYS A 62 -4.35 -20.99 -11.57
CA CYS A 62 -4.26 -20.83 -10.13
C CYS A 62 -4.62 -19.38 -9.75
N PRO A 63 -5.90 -19.09 -9.47
CA PRO A 63 -6.37 -17.74 -9.13
C PRO A 63 -5.66 -17.11 -7.94
N TYR A 64 -5.18 -17.93 -6.99
CA TYR A 64 -4.39 -17.48 -5.85
C TYR A 64 -3.18 -16.63 -6.26
N HIS A 65 -2.48 -16.98 -7.36
CA HIS A 65 -1.34 -16.19 -7.82
C HIS A 65 -1.74 -14.82 -8.34
N LEU A 66 -2.90 -14.71 -8.98
CA LEU A 66 -3.44 -13.43 -9.45
C LEU A 66 -3.85 -12.54 -8.26
N GLU A 67 -4.51 -13.12 -7.26
CA GLU A 67 -4.87 -12.42 -6.01
C GLU A 67 -3.64 -11.92 -5.25
N HIS A 68 -2.58 -12.74 -5.18
CA HIS A 68 -1.32 -12.33 -4.58
C HIS A 68 -0.64 -11.20 -5.36
N ALA A 69 -0.61 -11.27 -6.69
CA ALA A 69 -0.07 -10.22 -7.54
C ALA A 69 -0.82 -8.88 -7.37
N ALA A 70 -2.16 -8.94 -7.28
CA ALA A 70 -3.00 -7.77 -7.02
C ALA A 70 -2.73 -7.17 -5.63
N THR A 71 -2.63 -8.01 -4.61
CA THR A 71 -2.34 -7.58 -3.22
C THR A 71 -0.97 -6.91 -3.11
N GLN A 72 0.03 -7.43 -3.83
CA GLN A 72 1.35 -6.82 -3.91
C GLN A 72 1.33 -5.47 -4.62
N ASP A 73 0.58 -5.33 -5.72
CA ASP A 73 0.41 -4.05 -6.41
C ASP A 73 -0.25 -3.02 -5.51
N ASP A 74 -1.32 -3.40 -4.78
CA ASP A 74 -1.98 -2.54 -3.78
C ASP A 74 -0.98 -2.08 -2.71
N TYR A 75 -0.19 -2.99 -2.13
CA TYR A 75 0.81 -2.62 -1.15
C TYR A 75 1.84 -1.60 -1.70
N LEU A 76 2.31 -1.81 -2.92
CA LEU A 76 3.26 -0.90 -3.58
C LEU A 76 2.60 0.46 -3.90
N MET A 77 1.32 0.48 -4.28
CA MET A 77 0.54 1.73 -4.42
C MET A 77 0.43 2.49 -3.09
N ARG A 78 0.18 1.79 -1.97
CA ARG A 78 0.15 2.41 -0.64
C ARG A 78 1.50 3.04 -0.30
N LEU A 79 2.60 2.32 -0.51
CA LEU A 79 3.94 2.87 -0.29
C LEU A 79 4.23 4.07 -1.19
N PHE A 80 3.81 4.02 -2.46
CA PHE A 80 3.93 5.13 -3.39
C PHE A 80 3.22 6.37 -2.83
N ASN A 81 1.98 6.21 -2.37
CA ASN A 81 1.21 7.30 -1.76
C ASN A 81 1.88 7.85 -0.49
N ILE A 82 2.41 7.00 0.38
CA ILE A 82 3.14 7.44 1.59
C ILE A 82 4.36 8.29 1.24
N VAL A 83 5.10 7.91 0.19
CA VAL A 83 6.34 8.58 -0.22
C VAL A 83 6.06 9.88 -0.98
N HIS A 84 5.12 9.85 -1.92
CA HIS A 84 4.85 10.94 -2.86
C HIS A 84 3.67 11.83 -2.46
N GLY A 85 2.79 11.38 -1.56
CA GLY A 85 1.57 12.10 -1.15
C GLY A 85 0.45 12.06 -2.19
N CYS A 86 0.55 11.19 -3.19
CA CYS A 86 -0.42 11.05 -4.27
C CYS A 86 -0.44 9.61 -4.82
N TRP A 87 -1.48 9.26 -5.57
CA TRP A 87 -1.58 7.96 -6.25
C TRP A 87 -1.00 8.02 -7.67
N PRO A 88 -0.47 6.90 -8.20
CA PRO A 88 -0.05 6.84 -9.60
C PRO A 88 -1.26 7.05 -10.52
N ASN A 89 -1.07 7.82 -11.60
CA ASN A 89 -2.13 8.09 -12.56
C ASN A 89 -2.63 6.77 -13.20
N PRO A 90 -3.94 6.47 -13.19
CA PRO A 90 -4.47 5.21 -13.71
C PRO A 90 -4.31 5.08 -15.23
N THR A 91 -4.30 6.19 -15.96
CA THR A 91 -4.25 6.22 -17.44
C THR A 91 -2.83 6.36 -17.96
N THR A 92 -2.08 7.31 -17.41
CA THR A 92 -0.74 7.63 -17.92
C THR A 92 0.38 6.99 -17.10
N GLY A 93 0.06 6.46 -15.91
CA GLY A 93 1.05 5.91 -14.98
C GLY A 93 2.08 6.93 -14.46
N THR A 94 1.92 8.21 -14.81
CA THR A 94 2.93 9.23 -14.60
C THR A 94 2.55 10.13 -13.43
N HIS A 95 3.56 10.42 -12.61
CA HIS A 95 3.62 11.58 -11.73
C HIS A 95 4.81 12.45 -12.19
N PRO A 96 4.81 13.78 -12.00
CA PRO A 96 5.98 14.61 -12.31
C PRO A 96 7.26 14.03 -11.67
N GLY A 97 8.20 13.58 -12.50
CA GLY A 97 9.48 12.99 -12.07
C GLY A 97 9.50 11.47 -11.81
N SER A 98 8.42 10.74 -12.05
CA SER A 98 8.41 9.27 -11.93
C SER A 98 7.49 8.59 -12.93
N ALA A 99 8.07 7.81 -13.83
CA ALA A 99 7.34 6.95 -14.76
C ALA A 99 7.06 5.60 -14.07
N VAL A 100 5.78 5.26 -13.91
CA VAL A 100 5.32 3.94 -13.48
C VAL A 100 4.32 3.46 -14.54
N ARG A 101 4.34 2.21 -14.98
CA ARG A 101 3.30 1.71 -15.90
C ARG A 101 1.91 1.77 -15.24
N PRO A 102 0.82 1.97 -15.99
CA PRO A 102 -0.54 1.88 -15.45
C PRO A 102 -0.80 0.48 -14.87
N ARG A 103 -1.77 0.38 -13.95
CA ARG A 103 -2.15 -0.91 -13.38
C ARG A 103 -2.71 -1.79 -14.50
N PRO A 104 -2.23 -3.04 -14.67
CA PRO A 104 -2.75 -3.92 -15.72
C PRO A 104 -4.23 -4.26 -15.49
N GLU A 105 -5.04 -4.24 -16.56
CA GLU A 105 -6.50 -4.46 -16.51
C GLU A 105 -6.91 -5.86 -16.02
N PHE A 106 -6.02 -6.85 -16.17
CA PHE A 106 -6.27 -8.20 -15.67
C PHE A 106 -6.15 -8.30 -14.14
N LEU A 107 -5.56 -7.29 -13.49
CA LEU A 107 -5.70 -7.13 -12.05
C LEU A 107 -7.05 -6.48 -11.76
N ARG A 108 -7.72 -6.92 -10.71
CA ARG A 108 -8.86 -6.20 -10.14
C ARG A 108 -8.48 -4.78 -9.73
N ASP A 109 -9.48 -3.92 -9.58
CA ASP A 109 -9.33 -2.56 -9.04
C ASP A 109 -8.60 -2.57 -7.69
N CYS A 110 -7.94 -1.46 -7.36
CA CYS A 110 -7.23 -1.32 -6.10
C CYS A 110 -8.23 -1.26 -4.93
N GLU A 111 -8.08 -2.16 -3.95
CA GLU A 111 -9.03 -2.34 -2.85
C GLU A 111 -8.64 -1.60 -1.57
N LEU A 112 -7.62 -0.74 -1.63
CA LEU A 112 -7.18 0.02 -0.48
C LEU A 112 -8.28 1.01 -0.03
N PRO A 113 -8.71 1.01 1.24
CA PRO A 113 -9.73 1.93 1.74
C PRO A 113 -9.41 3.40 1.45
N GLU A 114 -8.15 3.79 1.65
CA GLU A 114 -7.67 5.15 1.41
C GLU A 114 -7.62 5.54 -0.08
N TYR A 115 -7.56 4.57 -0.99
CA TYR A 115 -7.65 4.80 -2.43
C TYR A 115 -9.10 5.00 -2.84
N LEU A 116 -9.99 4.13 -2.36
CA LEU A 116 -11.42 4.16 -2.64
C LEU A 116 -12.11 5.42 -2.09
N SER A 117 -11.68 5.93 -0.94
CA SER A 117 -12.25 7.17 -0.38
C SER A 117 -12.02 8.39 -1.29
N LEU A 118 -10.95 8.40 -2.07
CA LEU A 118 -10.62 9.50 -2.99
C LEU A 118 -11.33 9.37 -4.34
N SER A 119 -11.56 8.15 -4.83
CA SER A 119 -12.31 7.93 -6.07
C SER A 119 -13.80 8.25 -5.91
N GLN A 120 -14.37 8.03 -4.72
CA GLN A 120 -15.77 8.34 -4.41
C GLN A 120 -16.03 9.84 -4.18
N GLY A 121 -15.01 10.62 -3.79
CA GLY A 121 -15.12 12.07 -3.59
C GLY A 121 -15.04 12.91 -4.89
N ALA A 122 -14.67 12.31 -6.02
CA ALA A 122 -14.58 12.98 -7.32
C ALA A 122 -15.90 12.92 -8.15
N ALA A 123 -16.95 12.31 -7.59
CA ALA A 123 -18.22 12.04 -8.28
C ALA A 123 -19.39 12.97 -7.85
N THR A 124 -19.11 14.11 -7.23
CA THR A 124 -20.08 15.15 -6.86
C THR A 124 -19.67 16.50 -7.42
#